data_AF-A0A660NFJ3-F1
#
_entry.id   AF-A0A660NFJ3-F1
#
_cell.length_a   1.000
_cell.length_b   1.000
_cell.length_c   1.000
_cell.angle_alpha   90.00
_cell.angle_beta   90.00
_cell.angle_gamma   90.00
#
_symmetry.space_group_name_H-M   'P 1'
#
loop_
_entity.id
_entity.type
_entity.pdbx_description
1 polymer ?
#
loop_
_entity_poly.entity_id
_entity_poly.type
_entity_poly.pdbx_seq_one_letter_code
_entity_poly.pdbx_strand_id
1 'polypeptide(L)' 'MSAPRSLPGPSRHLPLALVLSAFLLSPAVHAEKADRDQPINIESNRADYNDATKVSTFTGNVVLTKGTIRITGDRMVLT' A
#
# COMPACT_ATOMS: atom_id res chain seq x y z
N MET A 1 61.35 -13.18 -34.84
CA MET A 1 60.21 -14.05 -35.19
C MET A 1 59.29 -14.10 -33.97
N SER A 2 58.25 -13.27 -33.91
CA SER A 2 57.33 -13.15 -32.76
C SER A 2 55.90 -13.06 -33.30
N ALA A 3 55.06 -14.03 -32.92
CA ALA A 3 53.70 -14.21 -33.44
C ALA A 3 52.70 -13.18 -32.84
N PRO A 4 51.61 -12.82 -33.56
CA PRO A 4 50.57 -11.96 -33.01
C PRO A 4 49.60 -12.74 -32.11
N ARG A 5 49.31 -12.20 -30.91
CA ARG A 5 48.20 -12.65 -30.06
C ARG A 5 46.87 -12.16 -30.66
N SER A 6 46.01 -13.08 -31.06
CA SER A 6 44.62 -12.78 -31.44
C SER A 6 43.79 -12.42 -30.21
N LEU A 7 43.11 -11.28 -30.25
CA LEU A 7 42.14 -10.88 -29.22
C LEU A 7 40.80 -11.58 -29.51
N PRO A 8 40.15 -12.21 -28.52
CA PRO A 8 38.83 -12.81 -28.70
C PRO A 8 37.78 -11.70 -28.91
N GLY A 9 36.96 -11.85 -29.96
CA GLY A 9 35.89 -10.90 -30.29
C GLY A 9 34.76 -10.88 -29.25
N PRO A 10 33.98 -9.79 -29.17
CA PRO A 10 32.98 -9.61 -28.13
C PRO A 10 31.84 -10.63 -28.29
N SER A 11 31.55 -11.32 -27.20
CA SER A 11 30.63 -12.43 -27.14
C SER A 11 29.17 -11.95 -27.25
N ARG A 12 28.41 -12.47 -28.22
CA ARG A 12 27.02 -12.07 -28.60
C ARG A 12 25.95 -12.24 -27.49
N HIS A 13 26.34 -12.73 -26.31
CA HIS A 13 25.48 -12.93 -25.14
C HIS A 13 25.44 -11.73 -24.19
N LEU A 14 26.27 -10.72 -24.43
CA LEU A 14 26.29 -9.46 -23.68
C LEU A 14 24.92 -8.75 -23.59
N PRO A 15 24.09 -8.66 -24.65
CA PRO A 15 22.77 -8.02 -24.52
C PRO A 15 21.79 -8.87 -23.71
N LEU A 16 21.88 -10.21 -23.78
CA LEU A 16 21.00 -11.12 -23.04
C LEU A 16 21.29 -11.06 -21.53
N ALA A 17 22.56 -11.02 -21.16
CA ALA A 17 22.99 -10.89 -19.77
C ALA A 17 22.54 -9.55 -19.15
N LEU A 18 22.55 -8.46 -19.94
CA LEU A 18 22.11 -7.12 -19.50
C LEU A 18 20.59 -7.05 -19.27
N VAL A 19 19.79 -7.71 -20.11
CA VAL A 19 18.33 -7.76 -19.94
C VAL A 19 17.94 -8.60 -18.73
N LEU A 20 18.64 -9.71 -18.49
CA LEU A 20 18.39 -10.58 -17.33
C LEU A 20 18.73 -9.88 -16.00
N SER A 21 19.84 -9.12 -15.96
CA SER A 21 20.22 -8.36 -14.76
C SER A 21 19.26 -7.22 -14.44
N ALA A 22 18.65 -6.59 -15.45
CA ALA A 22 17.63 -5.55 -15.23
C ALA A 22 16.34 -6.10 -14.57
N PHE A 23 15.99 -7.37 -14.82
CA PHE A 23 14.78 -7.98 -14.25
C PHE A 23 14.92 -8.28 -12.74
N LEU A 24 16.14 -8.60 -12.30
CA LEU A 24 16.47 -8.89 -10.90
C LEU A 24 16.45 -7.65 -9.99
N LEU A 25 16.49 -6.44 -10.56
CA LEU A 25 16.44 -5.18 -9.81
C LEU A 25 15.02 -4.58 -9.74
N SER A 26 14.00 -5.31 -10.15
CA SER A 26 12.62 -4.81 -10.08
C SER A 26 12.22 -4.56 -8.62
N PRO A 27 11.95 -3.31 -8.20
CA PRO A 27 11.49 -3.04 -6.85
C PRO A 27 10.12 -3.68 -6.66
N ALA A 28 9.93 -4.37 -5.53
CA ALA A 28 8.63 -4.89 -5.14
C ALA A 28 7.66 -3.70 -4.94
N VAL A 29 6.80 -3.47 -5.91
CA VAL A 29 5.74 -2.46 -5.84
C VAL A 29 4.74 -2.93 -4.79
N HIS A 30 4.77 -2.30 -3.61
CA HIS A 30 3.79 -2.51 -2.56
C HIS A 30 2.54 -1.71 -2.89
N ALA A 31 1.69 -2.24 -3.78
CA ALA A 31 0.38 -1.67 -4.03
C ALA A 31 -0.56 -1.89 -2.82
N GLU A 32 -1.44 -0.92 -2.56
CA GLU A 32 -2.72 -1.08 -1.83
C GLU A 32 -2.74 -1.03 -0.28
N LYS A 33 -1.64 -1.28 0.45
CA LYS A 33 -1.76 -1.37 1.94
C LYS A 33 -1.89 -0.04 2.69
N ALA A 34 -1.67 1.10 2.04
CA ALA A 34 -1.63 2.39 2.74
C ALA A 34 -2.99 2.82 3.34
N ASP A 35 -4.13 2.39 2.78
CA ASP A 35 -5.46 2.84 3.26
C ASP A 35 -6.02 2.02 4.43
N ARG A 36 -5.56 0.79 4.64
CA ARG A 36 -6.10 -0.05 5.73
C ARG A 36 -5.58 0.34 7.11
N ASP A 37 -4.37 0.89 7.15
CA ASP A 37 -3.69 1.30 8.39
C ASP A 37 -4.02 2.74 8.80
N GLN A 38 -4.77 3.48 7.98
CA GLN A 38 -5.21 4.82 8.32
C GLN A 38 -6.16 4.79 9.54
N PRO A 39 -6.04 5.75 10.46
CA PRO A 39 -6.91 5.84 11.62
C PRO A 39 -8.37 6.06 11.23
N ILE A 40 -9.30 5.52 12.02
CA ILE A 40 -10.74 5.79 11.89
C ILE A 40 -11.07 7.02 12.72
N ASN A 41 -11.74 8.00 12.10
CA ASN A 41 -12.26 9.19 12.77
C ASN A 41 -13.79 9.23 12.63
N ILE A 42 -14.51 9.52 13.71
CA ILE A 42 -15.97 9.61 13.71
C ILE A 42 -16.38 10.94 14.35
N GLU A 43 -17.05 11.79 13.59
CA GLU A 43 -17.64 13.04 14.07
C GLU A 43 -19.16 12.89 14.18
N SER A 44 -19.76 13.42 15.23
CA SER A 44 -21.21 13.38 15.46
C SER A 44 -21.66 14.39 16.51
N ASN A 45 -22.97 14.66 16.58
CA ASN A 45 -23.55 15.51 17.63
C ASN A 45 -23.51 14.84 19.01
N ARG A 46 -23.71 13.53 19.08
CA ARG A 46 -23.68 12.75 20.32
C ARG A 46 -22.95 11.43 20.13
N ALA A 47 -22.08 11.10 21.08
CA ALA A 47 -21.49 9.78 21.24
C ALA A 47 -21.90 9.18 22.58
N ASP A 48 -22.22 7.90 22.59
CA ASP A 48 -22.58 7.12 23.78
C ASP A 48 -21.75 5.83 23.79
N TYR A 49 -21.10 5.52 24.91
CA TYR A 49 -20.26 4.33 25.05
C TYR A 49 -20.80 3.45 26.17
N ASN A 50 -21.18 2.22 25.81
CA ASN A 50 -21.61 1.22 26.78
C ASN A 50 -20.45 0.29 27.10
N ASP A 51 -19.83 0.46 28.27
CA ASP A 51 -18.67 -0.33 28.68
C ASP A 51 -18.99 -1.83 28.88
N ALA A 52 -20.20 -2.16 29.33
CA ALA A 52 -20.61 -3.54 29.58
C ALA A 52 -20.73 -4.36 28.29
N THR A 53 -21.19 -3.74 27.22
CA THR A 53 -21.35 -4.37 25.89
C THR A 53 -20.22 -4.03 24.93
N LYS A 54 -19.34 -3.08 25.31
CA LYS A 54 -18.28 -2.50 24.48
C LYS A 54 -18.78 -1.85 23.18
N VAL A 55 -20.05 -1.41 23.16
CA VAL A 55 -20.68 -0.78 21.99
C VAL A 55 -20.61 0.73 22.07
N SER A 56 -20.18 1.38 20.98
CA SER A 56 -20.23 2.84 20.79
C SER A 56 -21.35 3.22 19.83
N THR A 57 -22.27 4.09 20.24
CA THR A 57 -23.34 4.64 19.40
C THR A 57 -23.12 6.12 19.12
N PHE A 58 -23.10 6.49 17.85
CA PHE A 58 -22.96 7.87 17.38
C PHE A 58 -24.28 8.33 16.73
N THR A 59 -24.76 9.54 17.05
CA THR A 59 -26.05 10.04 16.56
C THR A 59 -25.98 11.52 16.20
N GLY A 60 -26.67 11.90 15.11
CA GLY A 60 -26.75 13.25 14.57
C GLY A 60 -25.53 13.61 13.74
N ASN A 61 -25.76 13.93 12.46
CA ASN A 61 -24.75 14.35 11.48
C ASN A 61 -23.46 13.50 11.55
N VAL A 62 -23.61 12.18 11.57
CA VAL A 62 -22.47 11.28 11.77
C VAL A 62 -21.64 11.21 10.50
N VAL A 63 -20.33 11.42 10.61
CA VAL A 63 -19.36 11.30 9.52
C VAL A 63 -18.21 10.42 9.98
N LEU A 64 -18.06 9.24 9.37
CA LEU A 64 -16.93 8.34 9.56
C LEU A 64 -15.94 8.54 8.40
N THR A 65 -14.66 8.74 8.72
CA THR A 65 -13.57 8.81 7.74
C THR A 65 -12.47 7.80 8.04
N LYS A 66 -11.96 7.17 6.98
CA LYS A 66 -10.80 6.25 7.02
C LYS A 66 -10.02 6.34 5.71
N GLY A 67 -8.88 7.04 5.72
CA GLY A 67 -8.14 7.32 4.49
C GLY A 67 -9.03 8.05 3.48
N THR A 68 -9.26 7.46 2.31
CA THR A 68 -10.15 7.99 1.27
C THR A 68 -11.63 7.62 1.47
N ILE A 69 -11.95 6.74 2.42
CA ILE A 69 -13.33 6.29 2.70
C ILE A 69 -14.04 7.34 3.55
N ARG A 70 -15.26 7.72 3.14
CA ARG A 70 -16.16 8.60 3.90
C ARG A 70 -17.58 8.03 3.92
N ILE A 71 -18.14 7.86 5.11
CA ILE A 71 -19.50 7.34 5.34
C ILE A 71 -20.27 8.38 6.14
N THR A 72 -21.50 8.70 5.75
CA THR A 72 -22.36 9.67 6.44
C THR A 72 -23.72 9.07 6.80
N GLY A 73 -24.31 9.50 7.91
CA GLY A 73 -25.68 9.11 8.28
C GLY A 73 -26.18 9.73 9.58
N ASP A 74 -27.43 9.45 9.93
CA ASP A 74 -28.04 9.99 11.16
C ASP A 74 -27.62 9.23 12.42
N ARG A 75 -27.25 7.95 12.28
CA ARG A 75 -26.84 7.08 13.39
C ARG A 75 -25.85 6.00 12.94
N MET A 76 -24.83 5.75 13.74
CA MET A 76 -23.88 4.63 13.56
C MET A 76 -23.69 3.87 14.87
N VAL A 77 -23.51 2.56 14.77
CA VAL A 77 -23.24 1.67 15.91
C VAL A 77 -21.95 0.90 15.61
N LEU A 78 -20.99 1.00 16.50
CA LEU A 78 -19.71 0.29 16.44
C LEU A 78 -19.66 -0.71 17.59
N THR A 79 -19.38 -1.97 17.27
CA THR A 79 -19.36 -3.11 18.19
C THR A 79 -17.99 -3.76 18.23
#